data_AF-A0A359CK43-F1
#
_entry.id   AF-A0A359CK43-F1
#
_cell.length_a   1.000
_cell.length_b   1.000
_cell.length_c   1.000
_cell.angle_alpha   90.00
_cell.angle_beta   90.00
_cell.angle_gamma   90.00
#
_symmetry.space_group_name_H-M   'P 1'
#
loop_
_entity.id
_entity.type
_entity.pdbx_description
1 polymer ?
#
loop_
_entity_poly.entity_id
_entity_poly.type
_entity_poly.pdbx_seq_one_letter_code
_entity_poly.pdbx_strand_id
1 'polypeptide(L)'
;MPALEVLKDIFRDKVDNSFCSKLFKRELFDTLMFPEGYFYEDHALIYKVVNLCQTVAHIDHPFYHYVQRQGSISHDWSFTKDYHVFLADYDRLEFIRKHHIYNAEEHREIISGILNTCLSTFRNGQLLADKKEGKEFLCVMKKKLKSLLTAKDELRPKIYYRLWKMIYIGPLEGYFHKLRSRFKKKY
;
A
#
# COMPACT_ATOMS: atom_id res chain seq x y z
N MET A 1 -16.04 20.19 4.80
CA MET A 1 -15.03 20.46 3.75
C MET A 1 -15.31 19.59 2.52
N PRO A 2 -14.83 19.95 1.32
CA PRO A 2 -14.94 19.09 0.14
C PRO A 2 -14.30 17.74 0.37
N ALA A 3 -14.94 16.65 -0.06
CA ALA A 3 -14.41 15.30 0.13
C ALA A 3 -13.06 15.09 -0.58
N LEU A 4 -12.82 15.82 -1.68
CA LEU A 4 -11.55 15.82 -2.41
C LEU A 4 -10.36 16.18 -1.53
N GLU A 5 -10.50 17.14 -0.61
CA GLU A 5 -9.40 17.54 0.27
C GLU A 5 -9.09 16.45 1.31
N VAL A 6 -10.13 15.82 1.87
CA VAL A 6 -9.97 14.66 2.77
C VAL A 6 -9.35 13.47 2.03
N LEU A 7 -9.73 13.24 0.78
CA LEU A 7 -9.16 12.20 -0.06
C LEU A 7 -7.65 12.43 -0.27
N LYS A 8 -7.24 13.69 -0.52
CA LYS A 8 -5.81 14.03 -0.62
C LYS A 8 -5.07 13.81 0.70
N ASP A 9 -5.71 14.11 1.83
CA ASP A 9 -5.13 13.93 3.15
C ASP A 9 -4.99 12.45 3.55
N ILE A 10 -5.90 11.58 3.11
CA ILE A 10 -5.77 10.11 3.24
C ILE A 10 -4.52 9.60 2.52
N PHE A 11 -4.23 10.09 1.32
CA PHE A 11 -3.03 9.67 0.56
C PHE A 11 -1.73 10.31 1.08
N ARG A 12 -1.84 11.33 1.93
CA ARG A 12 -0.71 11.97 2.63
C ARG A 12 -0.56 11.48 4.07
N ASP A 13 -1.31 10.44 4.45
CA ASP A 13 -1.35 9.87 5.80
C ASP A 13 -1.65 10.90 6.91
N LYS A 14 -2.38 11.96 6.57
CA LYS A 14 -2.86 12.99 7.52
C LYS A 14 -4.17 12.62 8.19
N VAL A 15 -4.90 11.67 7.60
CA VAL A 15 -6.16 11.11 8.13
C VAL A 15 -5.96 9.61 8.28
N ASP A 16 -6.34 9.09 9.45
CA ASP A 16 -6.24 7.67 9.73
C ASP A 16 -7.18 6.85 8.83
N ASN A 17 -6.80 5.62 8.49
CA ASN A 17 -7.63 4.76 7.64
C ASN A 17 -8.75 4.04 8.42
N SER A 18 -8.78 4.13 9.75
CA SER A 18 -9.75 3.40 10.58
C SER A 18 -11.17 3.87 10.31
N PHE A 19 -12.08 2.91 10.23
CA PHE A 19 -13.51 3.19 10.13
C PHE A 19 -14.14 3.49 11.49
N CYS A 20 -13.51 3.09 12.60
CA CYS A 20 -14.11 3.17 13.94
C CYS A 20 -14.32 4.61 14.44
N SER A 21 -13.50 5.55 13.97
CA SER A 21 -13.60 6.98 14.32
C SER A 21 -14.52 7.77 13.38
N LYS A 22 -15.20 7.11 12.43
CA LYS A 22 -15.91 7.76 11.32
C LYS A 22 -17.37 7.29 11.23
N LEU A 23 -18.26 8.22 10.90
CA LEU A 23 -19.67 7.94 10.63
C LEU A 23 -19.95 8.07 9.14
N PHE A 24 -20.69 7.11 8.60
CA PHE A 24 -20.96 6.99 7.17
C PHE A 24 -22.45 6.88 6.91
N LYS A 25 -22.90 7.41 5.77
CA LYS A 25 -24.25 7.13 5.28
C LYS A 25 -24.33 5.67 4.83
N ARG A 26 -25.44 5.01 5.17
CA ARG A 26 -25.69 3.60 4.83
C ARG A 26 -25.56 3.32 3.33
N GLU A 27 -26.10 4.21 2.50
CA GLU A 27 -26.12 4.08 1.03
C GLU A 27 -24.73 3.94 0.39
N LEU A 28 -23.65 4.38 1.07
CA LEU A 28 -22.28 4.20 0.58
C LEU A 28 -21.86 2.73 0.49
N PHE A 29 -22.49 1.86 1.28
CA PHE A 29 -22.20 0.43 1.36
C PHE A 29 -23.20 -0.44 0.57
N ASP A 30 -24.11 0.18 -0.19
CA ASP A 30 -24.95 -0.57 -1.14
C ASP A 30 -24.10 -1.14 -2.30
N THR A 31 -22.94 -0.52 -2.58
CA THR A 31 -22.01 -0.93 -3.64
C THR A 31 -20.60 -1.26 -3.18
N LEU A 32 -20.22 -0.84 -1.96
CA LEU A 32 -18.87 -1.06 -1.43
C LEU A 32 -18.87 -2.16 -0.37
N MET A 33 -18.00 -3.14 -0.55
CA MET A 33 -17.80 -4.24 0.38
C MET A 33 -16.35 -4.28 0.85
N PHE A 34 -16.16 -4.68 2.10
CA PHE A 34 -14.83 -4.96 2.62
C PHE A 34 -14.24 -6.20 1.94
N PRO A 35 -12.95 -6.21 1.61
CA PRO A 35 -12.29 -7.40 1.09
C PRO A 35 -12.20 -8.48 2.18
N GLU A 36 -12.87 -9.61 1.99
CA GLU A 36 -12.84 -10.73 2.93
C GLU A 36 -11.49 -11.46 2.93
N GLY A 37 -11.00 -11.83 4.11
CA GLY A 37 -9.75 -12.58 4.26
C GLY A 37 -8.47 -11.75 4.11
N TYR A 38 -8.59 -10.43 3.95
CA TYR A 38 -7.47 -9.50 3.88
C TYR A 38 -7.20 -8.84 5.23
N PHE A 39 -5.93 -8.49 5.46
CA PHE A 39 -5.52 -7.58 6.53
C PHE A 39 -5.44 -6.17 5.93
N TYR A 40 -5.59 -5.13 6.76
CA TYR A 40 -5.55 -3.74 6.30
C TYR A 40 -6.66 -3.43 5.29
N GLU A 41 -7.82 -4.05 5.50
CA GLU A 41 -9.04 -3.86 4.73
C GLU A 41 -9.53 -2.41 4.75
N ASP A 42 -9.26 -1.72 5.86
CA ASP A 42 -9.54 -0.31 6.07
C ASP A 42 -8.71 0.57 5.11
N HIS A 43 -7.41 0.30 5.03
CA HIS A 43 -6.47 0.94 4.11
C HIS A 43 -6.85 0.72 2.63
N ALA A 44 -7.40 -0.45 2.31
CA ALA A 44 -7.84 -0.82 0.97
C ALA A 44 -9.19 -0.21 0.53
N LEU A 45 -9.98 0.32 1.47
CA LEU A 45 -11.36 0.75 1.21
C LEU A 45 -11.64 2.23 1.49
N ILE A 46 -11.03 2.83 2.51
CA ILE A 46 -11.44 4.17 2.99
C ILE A 46 -11.39 5.27 1.91
N TYR A 47 -10.37 5.25 1.05
CA TYR A 47 -10.24 6.24 -0.03
C TYR A 47 -11.33 6.08 -1.10
N LYS A 48 -11.82 4.86 -1.33
CA LYS A 48 -12.94 4.59 -2.24
C LYS A 48 -14.25 5.13 -1.66
N VAL A 49 -14.45 4.94 -0.36
CA VAL A 49 -15.62 5.49 0.36
C VAL A 49 -15.63 7.01 0.28
N VAL A 50 -14.52 7.66 0.63
CA VAL A 50 -14.42 9.13 0.59
C VAL A 50 -14.60 9.68 -0.83
N ASN A 51 -14.13 8.97 -1.85
CA ASN A 51 -14.34 9.36 -3.25
C ASN A 51 -15.82 9.36 -3.67
N LEU A 52 -16.69 8.58 -3.03
CA LEU A 52 -18.14 8.62 -3.28
C LEU A 52 -18.85 9.77 -2.55
N CYS A 53 -18.18 10.40 -1.59
CA CYS A 53 -18.74 11.52 -0.84
C CYS A 53 -18.59 12.84 -1.61
N GLN A 54 -19.54 13.75 -1.42
CA GLN A 54 -19.40 15.14 -1.87
C GLN A 54 -18.68 16.00 -0.83
N THR A 55 -19.02 15.79 0.45
CA THR A 55 -18.49 16.55 1.58
C THR A 55 -18.19 15.63 2.75
N VAL A 56 -17.26 16.06 3.60
CA VAL A 56 -16.92 15.42 4.86
C VAL A 56 -16.95 16.47 5.97
N ALA A 57 -17.56 16.13 7.09
CA ALA A 57 -17.50 16.92 8.32
C ALA A 57 -16.42 16.33 9.23
N HIS A 58 -15.56 17.18 9.79
CA HIS A 58 -14.54 16.81 10.76
C HIS A 58 -14.84 17.50 12.08
N ILE A 59 -14.81 16.74 13.17
CA ILE A 59 -14.93 17.26 14.53
C ILE A 59 -13.58 17.04 15.19
N ASP A 60 -12.88 18.12 15.52
CA ASP A 60 -11.56 18.09 16.16
C ASP A 60 -11.69 17.80 17.67
N HIS A 61 -12.20 16.61 17.99
CA HIS A 61 -12.36 16.13 19.35
C HIS A 61 -12.23 14.60 19.42
N PRO A 62 -11.41 14.06 20.33
CA PRO A 62 -11.10 12.64 20.37
C PRO A 62 -12.19 11.83 21.10
N PHE A 63 -13.33 11.62 20.45
CA PHE A 63 -14.42 10.81 21.02
C PHE A 63 -14.15 9.30 21.04
N TYR A 64 -13.20 8.82 20.23
CA TYR A 64 -12.87 7.40 20.12
C TYR A 64 -11.50 7.11 20.71
N HIS A 65 -11.45 6.23 21.72
CA HIS A 65 -10.20 5.81 22.36
C HIS A 65 -9.80 4.40 21.87
N TYR A 66 -8.64 4.30 21.23
CA TYR A 66 -8.14 3.01 20.74
C TYR A 66 -7.55 2.18 21.88
N VAL A 67 -8.05 0.96 22.06
CA VAL A 67 -7.56 0.03 23.09
C VAL A 67 -6.42 -0.81 22.52
N GLN A 68 -5.21 -0.61 23.03
CA GLN A 68 -4.05 -1.45 22.72
C GLN A 68 -3.98 -2.62 23.69
N ARG A 69 -3.88 -3.84 23.16
CA ARG A 69 -3.75 -5.08 23.94
C ARG A 69 -2.65 -5.95 23.38
N GLN A 70 -2.06 -6.77 24.26
CA GLN A 70 -1.10 -7.79 23.86
C GLN A 70 -1.79 -8.82 22.93
N GLY A 71 -1.09 -9.24 21.88
CA GLY A 71 -1.63 -10.14 20.86
C GLY A 71 -2.59 -9.46 19.87
N SER A 72 -2.55 -8.12 19.76
CA SER A 72 -3.27 -7.44 18.68
C SER A 72 -2.63 -7.79 17.33
N ILE A 73 -3.49 -7.99 16.33
CA ILE A 73 -3.02 -8.25 14.96
C ILE A 73 -2.29 -7.05 14.34
N SER A 74 -2.36 -5.86 14.96
CA SER A 74 -1.77 -4.63 14.42
C SER A 74 -0.25 -4.57 14.54
N HIS A 75 0.37 -5.30 15.47
CA HIS A 75 1.81 -5.20 15.75
C HIS A 75 2.63 -6.43 15.35
N ASP A 76 1.98 -7.54 15.00
CA ASP A 76 2.67 -8.74 14.56
C ASP A 76 3.00 -8.70 13.07
N TRP A 77 4.27 -8.87 12.73
CA TRP A 77 4.69 -8.99 11.34
C TRP A 77 4.42 -10.39 10.79
N SER A 78 3.97 -10.47 9.53
CA SER A 78 3.95 -11.72 8.76
C SER A 78 4.07 -11.44 7.28
N PHE A 79 4.58 -12.40 6.51
CA PHE A 79 4.69 -12.24 5.07
C PHE A 79 3.33 -12.00 4.38
N THR A 80 2.25 -12.63 4.87
CA THR A 80 0.88 -12.41 4.37
C THR A 80 0.42 -10.97 4.60
N LYS A 81 0.73 -10.39 5.76
CA LYS A 81 0.42 -8.99 6.06
C LYS A 81 1.17 -8.03 5.12
N ASP A 82 2.47 -8.23 4.91
CA ASP A 82 3.25 -7.43 3.96
C ASP A 82 2.70 -7.53 2.53
N TYR A 83 2.23 -8.72 2.13
CA TYR A 83 1.57 -8.93 0.85
C TYR A 83 0.25 -8.16 0.76
N HIS A 84 -0.58 -8.17 1.82
CA HIS A 84 -1.84 -7.41 1.84
C HIS A 84 -1.61 -5.90 1.82
N VAL A 85 -0.60 -5.39 2.55
CA VAL A 85 -0.16 -3.99 2.44
C VAL A 85 0.22 -3.65 1.01
N PHE A 86 1.04 -4.49 0.35
CA PHE A 86 1.40 -4.27 -1.05
C PHE A 86 0.18 -4.18 -1.96
N LEU A 87 -0.80 -5.07 -1.79
CA LEU A 87 -2.01 -5.05 -2.62
C LEU A 87 -2.80 -3.76 -2.42
N ALA A 88 -2.99 -3.34 -1.17
CA ALA A 88 -3.71 -2.12 -0.85
C ALA A 88 -2.99 -0.87 -1.37
N ASP A 89 -1.67 -0.77 -1.20
CA ASP A 89 -0.87 0.33 -1.76
C ASP A 89 -0.89 0.35 -3.29
N TYR A 90 -0.78 -0.81 -3.93
CA TYR A 90 -0.85 -0.89 -5.39
C TYR A 90 -2.21 -0.40 -5.92
N ASP A 91 -3.30 -0.78 -5.26
CA ASP A 91 -4.64 -0.37 -5.66
C ASP A 91 -4.87 1.14 -5.40
N ARG A 92 -4.26 1.71 -4.34
CA ARG A 92 -4.23 3.16 -4.10
C ARG A 92 -3.47 3.91 -5.19
N LEU A 93 -2.31 3.37 -5.58
CA LEU A 93 -1.49 3.90 -6.66
C LEU A 93 -2.31 3.94 -7.96
N GLU A 94 -2.92 2.82 -8.37
CA GLU A 94 -3.73 2.75 -9.58
C GLU A 94 -4.95 3.68 -9.53
N PHE A 95 -5.54 3.85 -8.34
CA PHE A 95 -6.64 4.77 -8.16
C PHE A 95 -6.23 6.23 -8.43
N ILE A 96 -5.11 6.68 -7.86
CA ILE A 96 -4.62 8.05 -8.10
C ILE A 96 -4.31 8.27 -9.58
N ARG A 97 -3.72 7.26 -10.25
CA ARG A 97 -3.43 7.29 -11.69
C ARG A 97 -4.67 7.50 -12.54
N LYS A 98 -5.78 6.85 -12.20
CA LYS A 98 -7.05 6.91 -12.95
C LYS A 98 -7.90 8.15 -12.65
N HIS A 99 -7.80 8.69 -11.44
CA HIS A 99 -8.73 9.73 -10.96
C HIS A 99 -8.19 11.17 -11.05
N HIS A 100 -6.93 11.37 -11.46
CA HIS A 100 -6.32 12.70 -11.68
C HIS A 100 -6.57 13.72 -10.54
N ILE A 101 -6.43 13.26 -9.29
CA ILE A 101 -6.77 13.99 -8.06
C ILE A 101 -5.81 15.16 -7.77
N TYR A 102 -4.62 15.12 -8.36
CA TYR A 102 -3.48 16.00 -8.10
C TYR A 102 -3.00 16.68 -9.37
N ASN A 103 -2.33 17.82 -9.22
CA ASN A 103 -1.54 18.37 -10.31
C ASN A 103 -0.35 17.46 -10.65
N ALA A 104 0.33 17.69 -11.78
CA ALA A 104 1.36 16.79 -12.29
C ALA A 104 2.53 16.53 -11.32
N GLU A 105 2.95 17.54 -10.53
CA GLU A 105 4.07 17.37 -9.61
C GLU A 105 3.64 16.65 -8.33
N GLU A 106 2.51 17.04 -7.74
CA GLU A 106 1.93 16.35 -6.59
C GLU A 106 1.61 14.88 -6.92
N HIS A 107 1.05 14.63 -8.10
CA HIS A 107 0.76 13.28 -8.60
C HIS A 107 2.03 12.43 -8.60
N ARG A 108 3.10 12.97 -9.22
CA ARG A 108 4.38 12.26 -9.34
C ARG A 108 5.01 12.00 -7.98
N GLU A 109 4.88 12.93 -7.04
CA GLU A 109 5.35 12.78 -5.66
C GLU A 109 4.61 11.66 -4.91
N ILE A 110 3.27 11.72 -4.86
CA ILE A 110 2.46 10.76 -4.10
C ILE A 110 2.60 9.34 -4.68
N ILE A 111 2.50 9.19 -6.00
CA ILE A 111 2.69 7.89 -6.67
C ILE A 111 4.10 7.35 -6.39
N SER A 112 5.13 8.20 -6.41
CA SER A 112 6.50 7.79 -6.09
C SER A 112 6.63 7.32 -4.63
N GLY A 113 5.93 7.97 -3.69
CA GLY A 113 5.87 7.56 -2.29
C GLY A 113 5.28 6.17 -2.13
N ILE A 114 4.05 5.97 -2.64
CA ILE A 114 3.34 4.69 -2.57
C ILE A 114 4.12 3.58 -3.29
N LEU A 115 4.70 3.88 -4.46
CA LEU A 115 5.53 2.92 -5.19
C LEU A 115 6.80 2.54 -4.41
N ASN A 116 7.42 3.46 -3.67
CA ASN A 116 8.54 3.11 -2.80
C ASN A 116 8.15 2.12 -1.70
N THR A 117 6.94 2.24 -1.14
CA THR A 117 6.40 1.28 -0.18
C THR A 117 6.20 -0.09 -0.84
N CYS A 118 5.54 -0.13 -2.00
CA CYS A 118 5.36 -1.35 -2.81
C CYS A 118 6.70 -2.04 -3.15
N LEU A 119 7.72 -1.27 -3.54
CA LEU A 119 9.04 -1.82 -3.83
C LEU A 119 9.71 -2.36 -2.57
N SER A 120 9.55 -1.69 -1.43
CA SER A 120 10.13 -2.13 -0.16
C SER A 120 9.49 -3.44 0.34
N THR A 121 8.16 -3.55 0.29
CA THR A 121 7.45 -4.80 0.63
C THR A 121 7.81 -5.94 -0.33
N PHE A 122 7.91 -5.66 -1.64
CA PHE A 122 8.36 -6.66 -2.61
C PHE A 122 9.78 -7.16 -2.32
N ARG A 123 10.72 -6.25 -1.99
CA ARG A 123 12.08 -6.63 -1.61
C ARG A 123 12.10 -7.52 -0.36
N ASN A 124 11.37 -7.13 0.69
CA ASN A 124 11.29 -7.91 1.92
C ASN A 124 10.74 -9.31 1.64
N GLY A 125 9.71 -9.39 0.80
CA GLY A 125 9.17 -10.65 0.34
C GLY A 125 10.19 -11.54 -0.38
N GLN A 126 10.99 -10.97 -1.29
CA GLN A 126 12.03 -11.74 -1.99
C GLN A 126 13.06 -12.36 -1.04
N LEU A 127 13.33 -11.71 0.10
CA LEU A 127 14.28 -12.19 1.09
C LEU A 127 13.70 -13.30 1.99
N LEU A 128 12.42 -13.17 2.35
CA LEU A 128 11.78 -13.94 3.42
C LEU A 128 10.79 -15.02 2.94
N ALA A 129 10.40 -15.01 1.66
CA ALA A 129 9.47 -16.00 1.12
C ALA A 129 10.14 -17.37 0.97
N ASP A 130 9.82 -18.28 1.88
CA ASP A 130 10.36 -19.65 1.88
C ASP A 130 9.31 -20.72 1.48
N LYS A 131 8.00 -20.39 1.49
CA LYS A 131 6.88 -21.32 1.19
C LYS A 131 6.31 -21.15 -0.24
N LYS A 132 5.55 -22.14 -0.72
CA LYS A 132 4.89 -22.14 -2.04
C LYS A 132 3.98 -20.92 -2.23
N GLU A 133 3.07 -20.70 -1.28
CA GLU A 133 2.19 -19.52 -1.21
C GLU A 133 3.00 -18.21 -1.30
N GLY A 134 4.14 -18.16 -0.61
CA GLY A 134 5.04 -17.02 -0.67
C GLY A 134 5.55 -16.70 -2.07
N LYS A 135 5.88 -17.73 -2.85
CA LYS A 135 6.31 -17.58 -4.24
C LYS A 135 5.17 -17.14 -5.16
N GLU A 136 3.94 -17.59 -4.89
CA GLU A 136 2.74 -17.16 -5.64
C GLU A 136 2.46 -15.67 -5.41
N PHE A 137 2.53 -15.21 -4.15
CA PHE A 137 2.39 -13.79 -3.82
C PHE A 137 3.45 -12.94 -4.53
N LEU A 138 4.73 -13.35 -4.48
CA LEU A 138 5.80 -12.67 -5.21
C LEU A 138 5.57 -12.62 -6.73
N CYS A 139 4.99 -13.68 -7.32
CA CYS A 139 4.64 -13.69 -8.73
C CYS A 139 3.60 -12.61 -9.04
N VAL A 140 2.55 -12.50 -8.22
CA VAL A 140 1.51 -11.47 -8.36
C VAL A 140 2.10 -10.08 -8.19
N MET A 141 2.90 -9.85 -7.15
CA MET A 141 3.56 -8.57 -6.91
C MET A 141 4.45 -8.16 -8.08
N LYS A 142 5.25 -9.10 -8.60
CA LYS A 142 6.14 -8.84 -9.74
C LYS A 142 5.35 -8.48 -11.00
N LYS A 143 4.23 -9.17 -11.28
CA LYS A 143 3.36 -8.85 -12.44
C LYS A 143 2.79 -7.44 -12.33
N LYS A 144 2.22 -7.09 -11.18
CA LYS A 144 1.69 -5.74 -10.88
C LYS A 144 2.76 -4.65 -10.99
N LEU A 145 3.94 -4.86 -10.41
CA LEU A 145 5.05 -3.91 -10.54
C LEU A 145 5.53 -3.78 -12.00
N LYS A 146 5.58 -4.89 -12.76
CA LYS A 146 5.99 -4.86 -14.16
C LYS A 146 5.03 -4.04 -15.03
N SER A 147 3.73 -4.03 -14.76
CA SER A 147 2.79 -3.18 -15.50
C SER A 147 3.04 -1.68 -15.31
N LEU A 148 3.70 -1.27 -14.22
CA LEU A 148 4.05 0.14 -14.01
C LEU A 148 5.24 0.62 -14.87
N LEU A 149 5.95 -0.29 -15.55
CA LEU A 149 7.05 0.10 -16.45
C LEU A 149 6.57 0.89 -17.67
N THR A 150 5.30 0.77 -18.06
CA THR A 150 4.72 1.56 -19.16
C THR A 150 4.45 3.00 -18.75
N ALA A 151 4.41 3.29 -17.44
CA ALA A 151 4.07 4.58 -16.86
C ALA A 151 5.29 5.47 -16.60
N LYS A 152 6.31 5.42 -17.47
CA LYS A 152 7.62 6.05 -17.22
C LYS A 152 7.50 7.55 -16.91
N ASP A 153 6.63 8.26 -17.62
CA ASP A 153 6.50 9.72 -17.53
C ASP A 153 5.74 10.18 -16.27
N GLU A 154 4.98 9.26 -15.65
CA GLU A 154 4.24 9.48 -14.41
C GLU A 154 5.14 9.33 -13.17
N LEU A 155 6.35 8.78 -13.32
CA LEU A 155 7.25 8.40 -12.23
C LEU A 155 8.50 9.28 -12.18
N ARG A 156 9.03 9.54 -10.97
CA ARG A 156 10.35 10.17 -10.85
C ARG A 156 11.44 9.24 -11.41
N PRO A 157 12.44 9.76 -12.16
CA PRO A 157 13.48 8.92 -12.80
C PRO A 157 14.18 7.95 -11.84
N LYS A 158 14.49 8.41 -10.61
CA LYS A 158 15.11 7.59 -9.56
C LYS A 158 14.24 6.39 -9.17
N ILE A 159 12.92 6.59 -9.07
CA ILE A 159 11.98 5.55 -8.67
C ILE A 159 11.74 4.58 -9.83
N TYR A 160 11.60 5.11 -11.05
CA TYR A 160 11.52 4.30 -12.26
C TYR A 160 12.75 3.37 -12.40
N TYR A 161 13.96 3.90 -12.21
CA TYR A 161 15.18 3.10 -12.24
C TYR A 161 15.19 2.01 -11.16
N ARG A 162 14.75 2.33 -9.94
CA ARG A 162 14.63 1.35 -8.84
C ARG A 162 13.64 0.24 -9.21
N LEU A 163 12.46 0.59 -9.74
CA LEU A 163 11.47 -0.36 -10.23
C LEU A 163 12.07 -1.29 -11.30
N TRP A 164 12.67 -0.71 -12.34
CA TRP A 164 13.32 -1.45 -13.42
C TRP A 164 14.38 -2.41 -12.87
N LYS A 165 15.28 -1.91 -12.01
CA LYS A 165 16.32 -2.72 -11.37
C LYS A 165 15.71 -3.89 -10.59
N MET A 166 14.64 -3.67 -9.83
CA MET A 166 14.01 -4.72 -9.04
C MET A 166 13.31 -5.79 -9.88
N ILE A 167 12.72 -5.43 -11.03
CA ILE A 167 12.06 -6.38 -11.92
C ILE A 167 13.07 -7.27 -12.66
N TYR A 168 14.16 -6.68 -13.17
CA TYR A 168 15.11 -7.37 -14.05
C TYR A 168 16.38 -7.86 -13.34
N ILE A 169 16.87 -7.15 -12.33
CA ILE A 169 18.15 -7.43 -11.63
C ILE A 169 17.93 -7.95 -10.21
N GLY A 170 16.82 -7.59 -9.56
CA GLY A 170 16.47 -7.96 -8.17
C GLY A 170 16.65 -9.44 -7.78
N PRO A 171 16.39 -10.43 -8.65
CA PRO A 171 16.64 -11.84 -8.34
C PRO A 171 18.10 -12.16 -7.97
N LEU A 172 19.07 -11.40 -8.48
CA LEU A 172 20.51 -11.62 -8.25
C LEU A 172 20.94 -11.07 -6.87
N GLU A 173 20.42 -9.91 -6.44
CA GLU A 173 20.79 -9.31 -5.15
C GLU A 173 20.29 -10.14 -3.95
N GLY A 174 19.12 -10.76 -4.05
CA GLY A 174 18.61 -11.70 -3.04
C GLY A 174 19.47 -12.96 -2.91
N TYR A 175 20.01 -13.45 -4.03
CA TYR A 175 20.95 -14.58 -4.06
C TYR A 175 22.27 -14.23 -3.36
N PHE A 176 22.87 -13.07 -3.66
CA PHE A 176 24.09 -12.61 -2.99
C PHE A 176 23.88 -12.34 -1.48
N HIS A 177 22.72 -11.81 -1.09
CA HIS A 177 22.38 -11.63 0.32
C HIS A 177 22.21 -12.96 1.07
N LYS A 178 21.47 -13.93 0.49
CA LYS A 178 21.32 -15.28 1.08
C LYS A 178 22.68 -15.97 1.20
N LEU A 179 23.54 -15.88 0.17
CA LEU A 179 24.93 -16.37 0.23
C LEU A 179 25.71 -15.71 1.38
N ARG A 180 25.73 -14.38 1.48
CA ARG A 180 26.45 -13.65 2.53
C ARG A 180 25.95 -13.97 3.94
N SER A 181 24.64 -14.19 4.11
CA SER A 181 24.04 -14.59 5.40
C SER A 181 24.43 -16.02 5.81
N ARG A 182 24.59 -16.95 4.86
CA ARG A 182 25.09 -18.31 5.10
C ARG A 182 26.54 -18.31 5.57
N PHE A 183 27.36 -17.38 5.07
CA PHE A 183 28.74 -17.20 5.55
C PHE A 183 28.83 -16.57 6.94
N LYS A 184 27.85 -15.75 7.34
CA LYS A 184 27.82 -15.13 8.69
C LYS A 184 27.34 -16.06 9.81
N LYS A 185 26.59 -17.12 9.52
CA LYS A 185 26.10 -18.09 10.53
C LYS A 185 27.11 -19.21 10.87
N LYS A 186 28.33 -19.15 10.33
CA LYS A 186 29.33 -20.23 10.45
C LYS A 186 30.44 -19.94 11.47
N TYR A 187 30.26 -18.93 12.33
CA TYR A 187 31.13 -18.59 13.46
C TYR A 187 30.27 -18.23 14.66
#